data_AF-A0A4R9B1C8-F1
#
_entry.id   AF-A0A4R9B1C8-F1
#
_cell.length_a   1.000
_cell.length_b   1.000
_cell.length_c   1.000
_cell.angle_alpha   90.00
_cell.angle_beta   90.00
_cell.angle_gamma   90.00
#
_symmetry.space_group_name_H-M   'P 1'
#
loop_
_entity.id
_entity.type
_entity.pdbx_description
1 polymer ?
#
loop_
_entity_poly.entity_id
_entity_poly.type
_entity_poly.pdbx_seq_one_letter_code
_entity_poly.pdbx_strand_id
1 'polypeptide(L)'
;MAVAWWRSAGSREHPRQRPSVVKVPPTPPPAFIINHRSHVRTFEGSLWRVFRTEGARPVAWNQLRHYGPIPDMRFDPQPLPADTYPDTGVMYAATRPYTALGEVYQGERVIDRSMGGATIVAWVPSRELMLLDLTSNWPVINGAAAAMMMDDKATTQAWARAIYERHGDVLDGLYHQSSINNEPLVTLFSRTEKLPAFPARVRFSARLSDTTADEIVAQATRKLGYASL
;
A
#
# COMPACT_ATOMS: atom_id res chain seq x y z
N MET A 1 -44.17 -38.97 54.14
CA MET A 1 -44.43 -37.78 53.31
C MET A 1 -43.12 -37.02 53.14
N ALA A 2 -42.47 -37.15 51.99
CA ALA A 2 -41.24 -36.42 51.64
C ALA A 2 -41.46 -35.73 50.30
N VAL A 3 -41.30 -34.41 50.27
CA VAL A 3 -41.60 -33.55 49.11
C VAL A 3 -40.33 -33.43 48.26
N ALA A 4 -40.36 -34.01 47.06
CA ALA A 4 -39.30 -33.87 46.07
C ALA A 4 -39.52 -32.58 45.26
N TRP A 5 -38.63 -31.61 45.42
CA TRP A 5 -38.62 -30.39 44.62
C TRP A 5 -37.88 -30.62 43.29
N TRP A 6 -38.62 -30.66 42.19
CA TRP A 6 -38.07 -30.51 40.85
C TRP A 6 -37.83 -29.02 40.58
N ARG A 7 -36.56 -28.61 40.38
CA ARG A 7 -36.23 -27.30 39.81
C ARG A 7 -36.13 -27.45 38.30
N SER A 8 -36.94 -26.68 37.57
CA SER A 8 -36.86 -26.59 36.11
C SER A 8 -35.49 -26.07 35.71
N ALA A 9 -34.87 -26.75 34.74
CA ALA A 9 -33.69 -26.25 34.06
C ALA A 9 -34.12 -25.04 33.22
N GLY A 10 -33.83 -23.84 33.72
CA GLY A 10 -33.95 -22.62 32.94
C GLY A 10 -33.05 -22.71 31.71
N SER A 11 -33.67 -22.62 30.53
CA SER A 11 -33.01 -22.49 29.24
C SER A 11 -31.98 -21.37 29.33
N ARG A 12 -30.68 -21.71 29.24
CA ARG A 12 -29.63 -20.71 29.07
C ARG A 12 -29.80 -20.09 27.69
N GLU A 13 -30.49 -18.95 27.62
CA GLU A 13 -30.42 -18.08 26.45
C GLU A 13 -28.95 -17.79 26.17
N HIS A 14 -28.47 -18.23 25.01
CA HIS A 14 -27.17 -17.80 24.51
C HIS A 14 -27.20 -16.28 24.36
N PRO A 15 -26.24 -15.54 24.93
CA PRO A 15 -26.19 -14.11 24.74
C PRO A 15 -26.10 -13.82 23.24
N ARG A 16 -27.06 -13.04 22.72
CA ARG A 16 -27.06 -12.60 21.31
C ARG A 16 -25.67 -12.04 21.00
N GLN A 17 -25.01 -12.67 20.03
CA GLN A 17 -23.68 -12.28 19.58
C GLN A 17 -23.76 -10.80 19.16
N ARG A 18 -22.99 -9.93 19.83
CA ARG A 18 -22.93 -8.51 19.46
C ARG A 18 -22.49 -8.44 17.99
N PRO A 19 -23.15 -7.64 17.14
CA PRO A 19 -22.71 -7.47 15.77
C PRO A 19 -21.24 -7.05 15.75
N SER A 20 -20.45 -7.68 14.88
CA SER A 20 -19.04 -7.35 14.73
C SER A 20 -18.91 -5.89 14.33
N VAL A 21 -18.15 -5.12 15.11
CA VAL A 21 -17.86 -3.72 14.77
C VAL A 21 -16.92 -3.71 13.57
N VAL A 22 -17.43 -3.29 12.42
CA VAL A 22 -16.61 -3.02 11.23
C VAL A 22 -15.75 -1.80 11.53
N LYS A 23 -14.44 -2.01 11.68
CA LYS A 23 -13.50 -0.95 12.08
C LYS A 23 -13.21 0.04 10.95
N VAL A 24 -13.30 -0.41 9.71
CA VAL A 24 -13.09 0.41 8.51
C VAL A 24 -14.27 0.15 7.58
N PRO A 25 -15.18 1.11 7.43
CA PRO A 25 -16.32 0.94 6.54
C PRO A 25 -15.85 0.72 5.09
N PRO A 26 -16.42 -0.24 4.34
CA PRO A 26 -16.06 -0.45 2.93
C PRO A 26 -16.48 0.74 2.04
N THR A 27 -17.44 1.53 2.51
CA THR A 27 -17.88 2.78 1.87
C THR A 27 -17.28 3.97 2.62
N PRO A 28 -16.34 4.72 2.02
CA PRO A 28 -15.80 5.94 2.62
C PRO A 28 -16.91 6.99 2.81
N PRO A 29 -16.79 7.92 3.79
CA PRO A 29 -17.72 9.03 3.95
C PRO A 29 -17.77 9.89 2.68
N PRO A 30 -18.83 10.71 2.46
CA PRO A 30 -18.96 11.53 1.25
C PRO A 30 -17.96 12.69 1.17
N ALA A 31 -17.41 13.13 2.31
CA ALA A 31 -16.41 14.19 2.40
C ALA A 31 -15.31 13.79 3.40
N PHE A 32 -14.10 14.31 3.18
CA PHE A 32 -12.98 14.10 4.09
C PHE A 32 -12.59 15.39 4.82
N ILE A 33 -12.30 15.26 6.10
CA ILE A 33 -11.71 16.31 6.93
C ILE A 33 -10.19 16.17 6.85
N ILE A 34 -9.53 17.07 6.12
CA ILE A 34 -8.08 17.11 5.95
C ILE A 34 -7.53 18.41 6.55
N ASN A 35 -6.74 18.29 7.61
CA ASN A 35 -5.90 19.37 8.10
C ASN A 35 -4.50 19.14 7.55
N HIS A 36 -4.05 20.01 6.64
CA HIS A 36 -2.75 19.87 5.99
C HIS A 36 -1.57 19.80 6.96
N ARG A 37 -1.66 20.42 8.14
CA ARG A 37 -0.55 20.42 9.12
C ARG A 37 -0.42 19.09 9.87
N SER A 38 -1.51 18.34 10.05
CA SER A 38 -1.52 17.12 10.86
C SER A 38 -1.76 15.84 10.05
N HIS A 39 -2.40 15.93 8.88
CA HIS A 39 -2.81 14.79 8.08
C HIS A 39 -2.01 14.66 6.78
N VAL A 40 -1.31 15.71 6.36
CA VAL A 40 -0.49 15.69 5.14
C VAL A 40 0.97 15.74 5.53
N ARG A 41 1.73 14.75 5.06
CA ARG A 41 3.16 14.64 5.22
C ARG A 41 3.83 15.15 3.97
N THR A 42 4.80 16.03 4.16
CA THR A 42 5.75 16.32 3.09
C THR A 42 6.85 15.28 3.04
N PHE A 43 7.28 14.88 1.83
CA PHE A 43 8.28 13.83 1.67
C PHE A 43 9.30 14.17 0.58
N GLU A 44 10.57 14.14 0.97
CA GLU A 44 11.76 14.38 0.12
C GLU A 44 12.81 13.25 0.25
N GLY A 45 12.44 12.13 0.87
CA GLY A 45 13.34 11.00 1.11
C GLY A 45 13.56 10.12 -0.13
N SER A 46 14.44 9.12 0.03
CA SER A 46 14.65 8.10 -1.00
C SER A 46 13.45 7.15 -1.12
N LEU A 47 13.02 6.91 -2.35
CA LEU A 47 12.04 5.90 -2.73
C LEU A 47 12.71 4.76 -3.47
N TRP A 48 12.23 3.55 -3.22
CA TRP A 48 12.73 2.30 -3.79
C TRP A 48 11.60 1.54 -4.47
N ARG A 49 11.88 0.99 -5.65
CA ARG A 49 10.94 0.16 -6.41
C ARG A 49 11.68 -1.01 -7.03
N VAL A 50 11.01 -2.14 -7.10
CA VAL A 50 11.41 -3.26 -7.96
C VAL A 50 10.47 -3.29 -9.15
N PHE A 51 11.02 -3.41 -10.35
CA PHE A 51 10.26 -3.48 -11.59
C PHE A 51 10.92 -4.48 -12.54
N ARG A 52 10.16 -4.95 -13.54
CA ARG A 52 10.66 -5.89 -14.55
C ARG A 52 11.01 -5.14 -15.81
N THR A 53 12.22 -5.35 -16.32
CA THR A 53 12.67 -4.77 -17.60
C THR A 53 12.36 -5.68 -18.79
N GLU A 54 11.99 -6.93 -18.53
CA GLU A 54 11.72 -7.94 -19.55
C GLU A 54 10.33 -8.57 -19.32
N GLY A 55 9.75 -9.18 -20.36
CA GLY A 55 8.42 -9.80 -20.33
C GLY A 55 7.36 -9.04 -21.15
N ALA A 56 6.09 -9.42 -20.99
CA ALA A 56 5.02 -8.98 -21.88
C ALA A 56 4.63 -7.49 -21.75
N ARG A 57 4.91 -6.86 -20.60
CA ARG A 57 4.59 -5.44 -20.33
C ARG A 57 5.69 -4.80 -19.48
N PRO A 58 6.88 -4.53 -20.04
CA PRO A 58 7.92 -3.80 -19.31
C PRO A 58 7.39 -2.39 -19.00
N VAL A 59 7.60 -1.94 -17.77
CA VAL A 59 7.19 -0.60 -17.30
C VAL A 59 8.46 0.16 -16.94
N ALA A 60 8.58 1.40 -17.41
CA ALA A 60 9.72 2.22 -17.02
C ALA A 60 9.71 2.48 -15.50
N TRP A 61 10.89 2.65 -14.91
CA TRP A 61 11.02 2.84 -13.46
C TRP A 61 10.17 4.01 -12.92
N ASN A 62 10.02 5.06 -13.72
CA ASN A 62 9.30 6.31 -13.45
C ASN A 62 7.89 6.37 -14.05
N GLN A 63 7.34 5.26 -14.52
CA GLN A 63 6.01 5.22 -15.12
C GLN A 63 4.98 4.65 -14.13
N LEU A 64 3.85 5.35 -13.99
CA LEU A 64 2.70 4.87 -13.24
C LEU A 64 1.97 3.78 -14.02
N ARG A 65 1.30 2.88 -13.30
CA ARG A 65 0.40 1.90 -13.90
C ARG A 65 -0.96 2.54 -14.10
N HIS A 66 -1.47 2.52 -15.34
CA HIS A 66 -2.78 3.06 -15.72
C HIS A 66 -3.85 1.99 -16.00
N TYR A 67 -3.57 0.71 -15.74
CA TYR A 67 -4.53 -0.38 -15.89
C TYR A 67 -4.86 -1.02 -14.54
N GLY A 68 -6.15 -1.22 -14.25
CA GLY A 68 -6.65 -1.86 -13.04
C GLY A 68 -8.06 -1.36 -12.69
N PRO A 69 -8.53 -1.49 -11.43
CA PRO A 69 -7.76 -1.87 -10.26
C PRO A 69 -7.31 -3.34 -10.29
N ILE A 70 -6.13 -3.63 -9.76
CA ILE A 70 -5.65 -5.01 -9.61
C ILE A 70 -6.18 -5.57 -8.29
N PRO A 71 -6.96 -6.67 -8.27
CA PRO A 71 -7.57 -7.22 -7.05
C PRO A 71 -6.58 -7.48 -5.91
N ASP A 72 -5.32 -7.81 -6.24
CA ASP A 72 -4.28 -8.13 -5.27
C ASP A 72 -3.50 -6.92 -4.72
N MET A 73 -3.78 -5.70 -5.19
CA MET A 73 -3.06 -4.50 -4.76
C MET A 73 -3.89 -3.69 -3.77
N ARG A 74 -3.30 -3.31 -2.63
CA ARG A 74 -3.92 -2.32 -1.73
C ARG A 74 -3.84 -0.92 -2.33
N PHE A 75 -4.80 -0.09 -1.97
CA PHE A 75 -4.80 1.33 -2.31
C PHE A 75 -4.70 1.66 -3.81
N ASP A 76 -5.26 0.81 -4.66
CA ASP A 76 -5.41 1.12 -6.09
C ASP A 76 -6.52 2.17 -6.28
N PRO A 77 -6.23 3.37 -6.85
CA PRO A 77 -7.21 4.43 -7.01
C PRO A 77 -8.11 4.24 -8.24
N GLN A 78 -7.85 3.23 -9.08
CA GLN A 78 -8.54 3.10 -10.36
C GLN A 78 -10.05 2.81 -10.20
N PRO A 79 -10.90 3.40 -11.07
CA PRO A 79 -12.33 3.12 -11.08
C PRO A 79 -12.64 1.65 -11.38
N LEU A 80 -13.83 1.21 -10.99
CA LEU A 80 -14.41 -0.06 -11.45
C LEU A 80 -15.27 0.19 -12.71
N PRO A 81 -15.35 -0.77 -13.65
CA PRO A 81 -14.67 -2.07 -13.69
C PRO A 81 -13.16 -1.95 -14.00
N ALA A 82 -12.42 -3.06 -13.96
CA ALA A 82 -11.01 -3.04 -14.31
C ALA A 82 -10.80 -2.72 -15.79
N ASP A 83 -10.08 -1.64 -16.09
CA ASP A 83 -9.77 -1.18 -17.44
C ASP A 83 -8.53 -0.28 -17.45
N THR A 84 -8.21 0.32 -18.60
CA THR A 84 -7.19 1.34 -18.77
C THR A 84 -7.77 2.73 -18.52
N TYR A 85 -7.21 3.44 -17.55
CA TYR A 85 -7.59 4.79 -17.16
C TYR A 85 -6.39 5.75 -17.35
N PRO A 86 -6.29 6.44 -18.50
CA PRO A 86 -5.15 7.31 -18.81
C PRO A 86 -4.89 8.40 -17.77
N ASP A 87 -5.95 8.89 -17.12
CA ASP A 87 -5.86 9.95 -16.12
C ASP A 87 -5.72 9.42 -14.68
N THR A 88 -5.72 8.10 -14.46
CA THR A 88 -5.67 7.49 -13.11
C THR A 88 -4.55 6.44 -13.04
N GLY A 89 -3.34 6.96 -12.84
CA GLY A 89 -2.12 6.20 -12.64
C GLY A 89 -1.84 5.94 -11.16
N VAL A 90 -1.17 4.81 -10.89
CA VAL A 90 -0.66 4.46 -9.56
C VAL A 90 0.75 3.87 -9.60
N MET A 91 1.60 4.23 -8.64
CA MET A 91 2.91 3.59 -8.42
C MET A 91 3.09 3.28 -6.94
N TYR A 92 3.64 2.09 -6.64
CA TYR A 92 4.03 1.71 -5.28
C TYR A 92 5.54 1.80 -5.13
N ALA A 93 5.98 2.45 -4.06
CA ALA A 93 7.37 2.57 -3.69
C ALA A 93 7.55 2.36 -2.18
N ALA A 94 8.70 1.84 -1.78
CA ALA A 94 9.07 1.72 -0.38
C ALA A 94 10.10 2.79 0.01
N THR A 95 10.18 3.11 1.30
CA THR A 95 11.22 4.01 1.82
C THR A 95 12.54 3.29 2.12
N ARG A 96 12.55 1.95 2.03
CA ARG A 96 13.71 1.08 2.28
C ARG A 96 13.84 0.03 1.17
N PRO A 97 15.07 -0.32 0.76
CA PRO A 97 15.30 -1.29 -0.31
C PRO A 97 14.79 -2.70 0.03
N TYR A 98 15.05 -3.17 1.25
CA TYR A 98 14.57 -4.49 1.70
C TYR A 98 13.05 -4.56 1.78
N THR A 99 12.36 -3.46 2.10
CA THR A 99 10.90 -3.40 2.08
C THR A 99 10.37 -3.50 0.65
N ALA A 100 11.00 -2.84 -0.33
CA ALA A 100 10.61 -2.98 -1.74
C ALA A 100 10.73 -4.43 -2.23
N LEU A 101 11.82 -5.12 -1.85
CA LEU A 101 11.98 -6.56 -2.12
C LEU A 101 10.92 -7.40 -1.39
N GLY A 102 10.69 -7.12 -0.12
CA GLY A 102 9.68 -7.79 0.70
C GLY A 102 8.30 -7.74 0.07
N GLU A 103 7.85 -6.55 -0.36
CA GLU A 103 6.54 -6.36 -1.00
C GLU A 103 6.40 -7.12 -2.32
N VAL A 104 7.44 -7.13 -3.18
CA VAL A 104 7.39 -7.82 -4.47
C VAL A 104 7.39 -9.35 -4.33
N TYR A 105 8.17 -9.87 -3.38
CA TYR A 105 8.36 -11.32 -3.20
C TYR A 105 7.58 -11.88 -2.00
N GLN A 106 6.57 -11.16 -1.48
CA GLN A 106 5.86 -11.56 -0.26
C GLN A 106 5.13 -12.90 -0.35
N GLY A 107 4.64 -13.26 -1.55
CA GLY A 107 3.88 -14.50 -1.77
C GLY A 107 4.75 -15.74 -1.61
N GLU A 108 5.87 -15.78 -2.33
CA GLU A 108 6.79 -16.93 -2.33
C GLU A 108 7.81 -16.89 -1.19
N ARG A 109 8.08 -15.70 -0.63
CA ARG A 109 9.14 -15.45 0.37
C ARG A 109 10.53 -15.87 -0.11
N VAL A 110 10.71 -15.85 -1.43
CA VAL A 110 11.96 -16.14 -2.15
C VAL A 110 12.21 -15.00 -3.12
N ILE A 111 13.37 -14.37 -3.03
CA ILE A 111 13.83 -13.35 -3.97
C ILE A 111 14.39 -14.05 -5.20
N ASP A 112 13.59 -14.21 -6.25
CA ASP A 112 14.07 -14.66 -7.56
C ASP A 112 14.74 -13.49 -8.29
N ARG A 113 16.07 -13.52 -8.30
CA ARG A 113 16.91 -12.44 -8.85
C ARG A 113 16.93 -12.42 -10.39
N SER A 114 16.50 -13.51 -11.03
CA SER A 114 16.54 -13.70 -12.48
C SER A 114 15.22 -13.38 -13.18
N MET A 115 14.10 -13.43 -12.45
CA MET A 115 12.75 -13.34 -13.01
C MET A 115 12.50 -12.03 -13.76
N GLY A 116 12.42 -12.11 -15.10
CA GLY A 116 11.96 -11.02 -15.97
C GLY A 116 12.84 -9.76 -15.91
N GLY A 117 14.15 -9.93 -15.73
CA GLY A 117 15.08 -8.80 -15.58
C GLY A 117 14.73 -7.92 -14.38
N ALA A 118 14.31 -8.54 -13.26
CA ALA A 118 13.95 -7.82 -12.04
C ALA A 118 15.06 -6.83 -11.66
N THR A 119 14.69 -5.55 -11.59
CA THR A 119 15.61 -4.43 -11.37
C THR A 119 15.12 -3.63 -10.19
N ILE A 120 16.03 -3.34 -9.26
CA ILE A 120 15.77 -2.45 -8.14
C ILE A 120 16.35 -1.07 -8.44
N VAL A 121 15.57 -0.03 -8.15
CA VAL A 121 15.93 1.37 -8.39
C VAL A 121 15.70 2.18 -7.12
N ALA A 122 16.55 3.18 -6.91
CA ALA A 122 16.34 4.22 -5.92
C ALA A 122 16.33 5.60 -6.56
N TRP A 123 15.41 6.45 -6.13
CA TRP A 123 15.37 7.85 -6.53
C TRP A 123 14.93 8.75 -5.38
N VAL A 124 15.21 10.04 -5.51
CA VAL A 124 14.64 11.08 -4.65
C VAL A 124 13.71 11.91 -5.53
N PRO A 125 12.49 12.24 -5.09
CA PRO A 125 11.59 13.11 -5.84
C PRO A 125 12.26 14.44 -6.25
N SER A 126 11.96 14.94 -7.45
CA SER A 126 12.52 16.22 -7.95
C SER A 126 11.95 17.46 -7.25
N ARG A 127 10.91 17.26 -6.46
CA ARG A 127 10.25 18.25 -5.59
C ARG A 127 9.67 17.53 -4.38
N GLU A 128 9.34 18.27 -3.34
CA GLU A 128 8.60 17.76 -2.20
C GLU A 128 7.27 17.12 -2.65
N LEU A 129 6.99 15.92 -2.12
CA LEU A 129 5.71 15.23 -2.32
C LEU A 129 4.74 15.57 -1.20
N MET A 130 3.47 15.80 -1.54
CA MET A 130 2.37 16.00 -0.61
C MET A 130 1.60 14.69 -0.43
N LEU A 131 1.83 13.97 0.65
CA LEU A 131 1.24 12.64 0.87
C LEU A 131 0.21 12.68 2.00
N LEU A 132 -0.97 12.09 1.79
CA LEU A 132 -1.91 11.86 2.89
C LEU A 132 -1.32 10.80 3.83
N ASP A 133 -1.12 11.17 5.10
CA ASP A 133 -0.51 10.30 6.10
C ASP A 133 -1.57 9.40 6.75
N LEU A 134 -1.68 8.16 6.27
CA LEU A 134 -2.60 7.16 6.82
C LEU A 134 -2.14 6.61 8.18
N THR A 135 -0.91 6.94 8.62
CA THR A 135 -0.39 6.63 9.96
C THR A 135 -0.75 7.70 10.99
N SER A 136 -1.25 8.87 10.54
CA SER A 136 -1.79 9.92 11.40
C SER A 136 -3.15 9.53 12.00
N ASN A 137 -3.79 10.45 12.72
CA ASN A 137 -5.17 10.27 13.21
C ASN A 137 -6.23 10.53 12.12
N TRP A 138 -5.85 10.84 10.87
CA TRP A 138 -6.77 11.09 9.76
C TRP A 138 -7.81 9.97 9.56
N PRO A 139 -7.45 8.66 9.58
CA PRO A 139 -8.45 7.60 9.41
C PRO A 139 -9.56 7.68 10.48
N VAL A 140 -9.20 7.95 11.74
CA VAL A 140 -10.15 8.02 12.86
C VAL A 140 -11.08 9.23 12.72
N ILE A 141 -10.53 10.39 12.37
CA ILE A 141 -11.32 11.62 12.15
C ILE A 141 -12.35 11.42 11.02
N ASN A 142 -12.04 10.58 10.04
CA ASN A 142 -12.89 10.31 8.88
C ASN A 142 -13.76 9.04 9.04
N GLY A 143 -13.92 8.54 10.26
CA GLY A 143 -14.84 7.42 10.55
C GLY A 143 -14.31 6.03 10.20
N ALA A 144 -13.00 5.88 10.01
CA ALA A 144 -12.31 4.61 9.91
C ALA A 144 -11.43 4.35 11.15
N ALA A 145 -10.48 3.42 11.04
CA ALA A 145 -9.55 3.07 12.10
C ALA A 145 -8.10 3.09 11.60
N ALA A 146 -7.14 3.20 12.53
CA ALA A 146 -5.71 3.08 12.23
C ALA A 146 -5.35 1.75 11.52
N ALA A 147 -6.17 0.71 11.72
CA ALA A 147 -6.02 -0.57 11.05
C ALA A 147 -6.31 -0.55 9.54
N MET A 148 -6.80 0.57 8.97
CA MET A 148 -7.11 0.72 7.54
C MET A 148 -5.99 0.22 6.61
N MET A 149 -4.73 0.47 6.98
CA MET A 149 -3.58 0.05 6.16
C MET A 149 -3.44 -1.46 6.01
N MET A 150 -4.05 -2.22 6.93
CA MET A 150 -3.99 -3.68 6.99
C MET A 150 -5.32 -4.33 6.58
N ASP A 151 -6.32 -3.53 6.21
CA ASP A 151 -7.64 -4.02 5.85
C ASP A 151 -7.62 -4.83 4.54
N ASP A 152 -8.76 -5.40 4.20
CA ASP A 152 -8.94 -6.14 2.96
C ASP A 152 -8.73 -5.22 1.74
N LYS A 153 -8.29 -5.83 0.64
CA LYS A 153 -7.87 -5.10 -0.55
C LYS A 153 -9.05 -4.32 -1.17
N ALA A 154 -10.26 -4.86 -1.16
CA ALA A 154 -11.43 -4.17 -1.70
C ALA A 154 -11.75 -2.89 -0.90
N THR A 155 -11.69 -2.97 0.43
CA THR A 155 -11.85 -1.81 1.32
C THR A 155 -10.77 -0.77 1.06
N THR A 156 -9.48 -1.15 1.08
CA THR A 156 -8.40 -0.18 0.84
C THR A 156 -8.46 0.48 -0.55
N GLN A 157 -8.88 -0.25 -1.59
CA GLN A 157 -9.11 0.29 -2.92
C GLN A 157 -10.29 1.26 -2.97
N ALA A 158 -11.40 0.95 -2.29
CA ALA A 158 -12.54 1.86 -2.22
C ALA A 158 -12.15 3.20 -1.57
N TRP A 159 -11.35 3.16 -0.50
CA TRP A 159 -10.79 4.34 0.14
C TRP A 159 -9.81 5.10 -0.76
N ALA A 160 -8.86 4.41 -1.40
CA ALA A 160 -7.92 5.07 -2.32
C ALA A 160 -8.62 5.74 -3.49
N ARG A 161 -9.64 5.10 -4.08
CA ARG A 161 -10.44 5.70 -5.16
C ARG A 161 -11.14 6.98 -4.70
N ALA A 162 -11.78 6.95 -3.54
CA ALA A 162 -12.44 8.14 -2.98
C ALA A 162 -11.46 9.26 -2.64
N ILE A 163 -10.27 8.93 -2.12
CA ILE A 163 -9.21 9.92 -1.85
C ILE A 163 -8.71 10.53 -3.16
N TYR A 164 -8.44 9.70 -4.17
CA TYR A 164 -7.96 10.14 -5.48
C TYR A 164 -8.98 11.03 -6.20
N GLU A 165 -10.25 10.62 -6.24
CA GLU A 165 -11.32 11.35 -6.90
C GLU A 165 -11.49 12.77 -6.32
N ARG A 166 -11.32 12.93 -5.01
CA ARG A 166 -11.63 14.18 -4.30
C ARG A 166 -10.42 15.08 -4.02
N HIS A 167 -9.23 14.49 -3.97
CA HIS A 167 -8.01 15.19 -3.55
C HIS A 167 -6.77 14.80 -4.35
N GLY A 168 -6.89 13.98 -5.39
CA GLY A 168 -5.78 13.61 -6.27
C GLY A 168 -5.24 14.77 -7.12
N ASP A 169 -5.93 15.91 -7.13
CA ASP A 169 -5.47 17.15 -7.72
C ASP A 169 -4.49 17.92 -6.81
N VAL A 170 -4.54 17.73 -5.49
CA VAL A 170 -3.66 18.41 -4.51
C VAL A 170 -2.69 17.48 -3.79
N LEU A 171 -2.99 16.18 -3.72
CA LEU A 171 -2.14 15.16 -3.11
C LEU A 171 -1.38 14.37 -4.17
N ASP A 172 -0.10 14.13 -3.92
CA ASP A 172 0.75 13.28 -4.75
C ASP A 172 0.54 11.79 -4.49
N GLY A 173 -0.12 11.43 -3.38
CA GLY A 173 -0.26 10.04 -2.98
C GLY A 173 -0.60 9.83 -1.51
N LEU A 174 -0.29 8.62 -1.05
CA LEU A 174 -0.53 8.14 0.30
C LEU A 174 0.80 7.74 0.95
N TYR A 175 0.95 8.04 2.24
CA TYR A 175 1.99 7.50 3.11
C TYR A 175 1.35 6.47 4.05
N HIS A 176 1.80 5.23 4.00
CA HIS A 176 1.21 4.12 4.77
C HIS A 176 2.27 3.09 5.18
N GLN A 177 1.87 2.08 5.96
CA GLN A 177 2.78 1.02 6.41
C GLN A 177 2.67 -0.24 5.55
N SER A 178 3.80 -0.93 5.41
CA SER A 178 3.89 -2.29 4.87
C SER A 178 3.25 -3.29 5.82
N SER A 179 2.43 -4.21 5.29
CA SER A 179 1.92 -5.35 6.08
C SER A 179 2.98 -6.43 6.34
N ILE A 180 4.16 -6.32 5.72
CA ILE A 180 5.24 -7.30 5.85
C ILE A 180 6.16 -6.99 7.02
N ASN A 181 6.55 -5.72 7.19
CA ASN A 181 7.56 -5.33 8.17
C ASN A 181 7.29 -3.99 8.86
N ASN A 182 6.09 -3.41 8.69
CA ASN A 182 5.68 -2.14 9.28
C ASN A 182 6.53 -0.92 8.86
N GLU A 183 7.42 -1.07 7.87
CA GLU A 183 8.18 0.03 7.31
C GLU A 183 7.30 0.90 6.39
N PRO A 184 7.62 2.20 6.25
CA PRO A 184 6.82 3.08 5.42
C PRO A 184 6.88 2.75 3.92
N LEU A 185 5.71 2.81 3.31
CA LEU A 185 5.43 2.75 1.89
C LEU A 185 4.80 4.06 1.42
N VAL A 186 4.98 4.33 0.13
CA VAL A 186 4.38 5.45 -0.58
C VAL A 186 3.62 4.91 -1.79
N THR A 187 2.33 5.25 -1.88
CA THR A 187 1.52 5.03 -3.08
C THR A 187 1.40 6.38 -3.81
N LEU A 188 1.96 6.51 -5.00
CA LEU A 188 1.90 7.74 -5.81
C LEU A 188 0.71 7.71 -6.77
N PHE A 189 0.11 8.89 -6.96
CA PHE A 189 -1.00 9.15 -7.89
C PHE A 189 -0.55 10.00 -9.10
N SER A 190 -1.43 10.13 -10.10
CA SER A 190 -1.16 10.86 -11.36
C SER A 190 -0.74 12.33 -11.21
N ARG A 191 -0.95 12.97 -10.06
CA ARG A 191 -0.39 14.31 -9.81
C ARG A 191 1.13 14.34 -9.97
N THR A 192 1.82 13.24 -9.68
CA THR A 192 3.28 13.13 -9.85
C THR A 192 3.74 13.16 -11.31
N GLU A 193 2.86 12.85 -12.26
CA GLU A 193 3.09 13.00 -13.70
C GLU A 193 2.66 14.39 -14.19
N LYS A 194 1.49 14.86 -13.75
CA LYS A 194 0.93 16.18 -14.12
C LYS A 194 1.79 17.34 -13.61
N LEU A 195 2.31 17.20 -12.41
CA LEU A 195 3.31 18.07 -11.82
C LEU A 195 4.57 17.23 -11.58
N PRO A 196 5.50 17.16 -12.56
CA PRO A 196 6.57 16.18 -12.60
C PRO A 196 7.37 16.10 -11.28
N ALA A 197 7.34 14.92 -10.66
CA ALA A 197 8.06 14.61 -9.43
C ALA A 197 9.18 13.58 -9.60
N PHE A 198 9.33 13.01 -10.81
CA PHE A 198 10.40 12.06 -11.12
C PHE A 198 11.68 12.81 -11.54
N PRO A 199 12.85 12.49 -10.96
CA PRO A 199 14.09 13.13 -11.35
C PRO A 199 14.58 12.64 -12.72
N ALA A 200 15.39 13.46 -13.39
CA ALA A 200 16.05 13.08 -14.65
C ALA A 200 17.06 11.94 -14.49
N ARG A 201 17.59 11.72 -13.27
CA ARG A 201 18.55 10.65 -12.95
C ARG A 201 18.17 9.95 -11.65
N VAL A 202 18.27 8.63 -11.67
CA VAL A 202 18.12 7.80 -10.48
C VAL A 202 19.38 7.89 -9.61
N ARG A 203 19.25 7.60 -8.32
CA ARG A 203 20.37 7.54 -7.38
C ARG A 203 21.08 6.19 -7.44
N PHE A 204 20.33 5.15 -7.78
CA PHE A 204 20.81 3.78 -7.87
C PHE A 204 19.92 2.98 -8.81
N SER A 205 20.50 2.05 -9.57
CA SER A 205 19.77 1.06 -10.35
C SER A 205 20.66 -0.17 -10.53
N ALA A 206 20.12 -1.35 -10.28
CA ALA A 206 20.82 -2.62 -10.52
C ALA A 206 19.81 -3.70 -10.87
N ARG A 207 20.13 -4.57 -11.85
CA ARG A 207 19.41 -5.83 -11.97
C ARG A 207 19.68 -6.64 -10.72
N LEU A 208 18.67 -7.36 -10.24
CA LEU A 208 18.83 -8.21 -9.07
C LEU A 208 19.81 -9.33 -9.35
N SER A 209 19.98 -9.78 -10.60
CA SER A 209 21.02 -10.75 -10.99
C SER A 209 22.45 -10.24 -10.83
N ASP A 210 22.67 -8.93 -10.76
CA ASP A 210 24.01 -8.34 -10.79
C ASP A 210 24.59 -8.24 -9.37
N THR A 211 25.92 -8.32 -9.26
CA THR A 211 26.63 -8.22 -7.97
C THR A 211 26.40 -6.88 -7.26
N THR A 212 26.03 -5.84 -8.01
CA THR A 212 25.68 -4.52 -7.47
C THR A 212 24.45 -4.58 -6.55
N ALA A 213 23.57 -5.59 -6.71
CA ALA A 213 22.41 -5.80 -5.86
C ALA A 213 22.67 -6.70 -4.63
N ASP A 214 23.85 -7.32 -4.51
CA ASP A 214 24.11 -8.37 -3.51
C ASP A 214 23.86 -7.92 -2.08
N GLU A 215 24.38 -6.77 -1.66
CA GLU A 215 24.21 -6.29 -0.28
C GLU A 215 22.75 -5.96 0.01
N ILE A 216 22.00 -5.43 -0.96
CA ILE A 216 20.58 -5.11 -0.82
C ILE A 216 19.76 -6.41 -0.65
N VAL A 217 20.05 -7.43 -1.47
CA VAL A 217 19.40 -8.75 -1.37
C VAL A 217 19.75 -9.42 -0.05
N ALA A 218 21.04 -9.43 0.32
CA ALA A 218 21.50 -10.00 1.58
C ALA A 218 20.87 -9.30 2.80
N GLN A 219 20.70 -7.98 2.75
CA GLN A 219 19.99 -7.24 3.78
C GLN A 219 18.52 -7.66 3.88
N ALA A 220 17.83 -7.84 2.74
CA ALA A 220 16.46 -8.32 2.72
C ALA A 220 16.33 -9.75 3.30
N THR A 221 17.22 -10.67 2.92
CA THR A 221 17.30 -12.01 3.51
C THR A 221 17.49 -11.95 5.03
N ARG A 222 18.43 -11.16 5.53
CA ARG A 222 18.68 -11.02 6.98
C ARG A 222 17.52 -10.38 7.75
N LYS A 223 16.86 -9.37 7.17
CA LYS A 223 15.80 -8.60 7.85
C LYS A 223 14.43 -9.25 7.79
N LEU A 224 14.12 -9.95 6.70
CA LEU A 224 12.79 -10.52 6.44
C LEU A 224 12.76 -12.05 6.57
N GLY A 225 13.93 -12.70 6.61
CA GLY A 225 14.04 -14.16 6.61
C GLY A 225 13.66 -14.78 5.27
N TYR A 226 13.80 -14.05 4.16
CA TYR A 226 13.48 -14.55 2.81
C TYR A 226 14.70 -15.27 2.22
N ALA A 227 14.47 -16.34 1.49
CA ALA A 227 15.55 -16.96 0.69
C ALA A 227 15.83 -16.12 -0.57
N SER A 228 16.94 -16.41 -1.25
CA SER A 228 17.29 -15.81 -2.53
C SER A 228 17.78 -16.89 -3.49
N LEU A 229 17.36 -16.79 -4.75
CA LEU A 229 17.80 -17.64 -5.87
C LEU A 229 18.52 -16.79 -6.91
#